data_AF-A0A848SWJ9-F1
#
_entry.id   AF-A0A848SWJ9-F1
#
_cell.length_a   1.000
_cell.length_b   1.000
_cell.length_c   1.000
_cell.angle_alpha   90.00
_cell.angle_beta   90.00
_cell.angle_gamma   90.00
#
_symmetry.space_group_name_H-M   'P 1'
#
loop_
_entity.id
_entity.type
_entity.pdbx_description
1 polymer ?
#
loop_
_entity_poly.entity_id
_entity_poly.type
_entity_poly.pdbx_seq_one_letter_code
_entity_poly.pdbx_strand_id
1 'polypeptide(L)'
;MGRKATTKIRSNDVLKKKHWVSGLILKIQERDISNLTIDELSLMMSKSKSTVYEYFQSKDEVIELAVEVHLDNLRIYPVLLKNDHPDPVQQYREFLMLMCKGAHGIKASFLEDLKLVYPKAWSRISQFLLQVISDQKNFYLNGMKRGVFQEVSATLLSQLDYHFVFDIMANSKLYQDETMEQMVQDYLHVKFEGLVIS
;
A
#
# COMPACT_ATOMS: atom_id res chain seq x y z
N MET A 1 20.11 14.87 -43.96
CA MET A 1 19.09 15.72 -43.30
C MET A 1 18.76 15.12 -41.94
N GLY A 2 19.42 15.58 -40.87
CA GLY A 2 19.15 15.11 -39.51
C GLY A 2 17.92 15.81 -38.93
N ARG A 3 16.90 15.05 -38.51
CA ARG A 3 15.75 15.59 -37.79
C ARG A 3 16.23 16.19 -36.47
N LYS A 4 16.05 17.50 -36.30
CA LYS A 4 16.26 18.20 -35.03
C LYS A 4 15.39 17.54 -33.96
N ALA A 5 16.01 17.07 -32.88
CA ALA A 5 15.30 16.68 -31.68
C ALA A 5 14.64 17.94 -31.10
N THR A 6 13.32 18.08 -31.29
CA THR A 6 12.55 19.11 -30.62
C THR A 6 12.41 18.73 -29.14
N THR A 7 13.09 19.47 -28.27
CA THR A 7 12.90 19.43 -26.82
C THR A 7 11.45 19.86 -26.53
N LYS A 8 10.52 18.91 -26.42
CA LYS A 8 9.14 19.19 -26.02
C LYS A 8 9.16 19.77 -24.60
N ILE A 9 8.64 21.00 -24.44
CA ILE A 9 8.36 21.60 -23.14
C ILE A 9 7.28 20.73 -22.48
N ARG A 10 7.67 19.99 -21.44
CA ARG A 10 6.77 19.05 -20.73
C ARG A 10 5.86 19.81 -19.79
N SER A 11 4.59 19.43 -19.73
CA SER A 11 3.65 19.99 -18.77
C SER A 11 3.97 19.45 -17.37
N ASN A 12 4.35 20.33 -16.44
CA ASN A 12 4.77 19.97 -15.08
C ASN A 12 3.59 19.93 -14.08
N ASP A 13 2.37 19.69 -14.56
CA ASP A 13 1.17 19.64 -13.72
C ASP A 13 1.14 18.34 -12.91
N VAL A 14 1.72 18.41 -11.71
CA VAL A 14 1.84 17.28 -10.77
C VAL A 14 0.46 16.75 -10.36
N LEU A 15 -0.53 17.62 -10.17
CA LEU A 15 -1.88 17.21 -9.75
C LEU A 15 -2.56 16.41 -10.85
N LYS A 16 -2.43 16.88 -12.10
CA LYS A 16 -2.96 16.16 -13.27
C LYS A 16 -2.31 14.79 -13.44
N LYS A 17 -0.98 14.70 -13.26
CA LYS A 17 -0.26 13.41 -13.27
C LYS A 17 -0.76 12.47 -12.18
N LYS A 18 -0.88 12.96 -10.93
CA LYS A 18 -1.41 12.16 -9.81
C LYS A 18 -2.83 11.68 -10.08
N HIS A 19 -3.68 12.53 -10.65
CA HIS A 19 -5.04 12.15 -11.03
C HIS A 19 -5.06 11.05 -12.09
N TRP A 20 -4.18 11.11 -13.11
CA TRP A 20 -4.15 10.08 -14.16
C TRP A 20 -3.74 8.71 -13.64
N VAL A 21 -2.78 8.65 -12.73
CA VAL A 21 -2.32 7.37 -12.14
C VAL A 21 -3.15 6.94 -10.93
N SER A 22 -4.17 7.73 -10.55
CA SER A 22 -5.03 7.41 -9.42
C SER A 22 -5.78 6.10 -9.68
N GLY A 23 -5.66 5.16 -8.73
CA GLY A 23 -6.24 3.81 -8.88
C GLY A 23 -5.57 2.94 -9.94
N LEU A 24 -4.46 3.38 -10.56
CA LEU A 24 -3.75 2.57 -11.54
C LEU A 24 -3.23 1.29 -10.91
N ILE A 25 -2.65 1.35 -9.71
CA ILE A 25 -2.19 0.17 -8.94
C ILE A 25 -3.29 -0.88 -8.84
N LEU A 26 -4.51 -0.49 -8.44
CA LEU A 26 -5.65 -1.42 -8.34
C LEU A 26 -5.98 -2.15 -9.66
N LYS A 27 -5.69 -1.52 -10.82
CA LYS A 27 -5.91 -2.13 -12.14
C LYS A 27 -4.78 -3.08 -12.59
N ILE A 28 -3.57 -2.90 -12.04
CA ILE A 28 -2.36 -3.61 -12.48
C ILE A 28 -1.78 -4.56 -11.43
N GLN A 29 -2.23 -4.48 -10.17
CA GLN A 29 -1.71 -5.25 -9.04
C GLN A 29 -1.84 -6.78 -9.21
N GLU A 30 -2.75 -7.22 -10.08
CA GLU A 30 -2.92 -8.63 -10.45
C GLU A 30 -2.18 -9.02 -11.74
N ARG A 31 -1.29 -8.18 -12.27
CA ARG A 31 -0.54 -8.44 -13.50
C ARG A 31 0.95 -8.43 -13.22
N ASP A 32 1.74 -9.05 -14.10
CA ASP A 32 3.18 -8.91 -14.07
C ASP A 32 3.55 -7.54 -14.68
N ILE A 33 4.05 -6.64 -13.85
CA ILE A 33 4.30 -5.24 -14.21
C ILE A 33 5.39 -5.13 -15.29
N SER A 34 6.30 -6.11 -15.32
CA SER A 34 7.35 -6.24 -16.31
C SER A 34 6.77 -6.36 -17.73
N ASN A 35 5.64 -7.05 -17.88
CA ASN A 35 4.97 -7.27 -19.16
C ASN A 35 4.12 -6.08 -19.63
N LEU A 36 3.81 -5.13 -18.75
CA LEU A 36 2.98 -3.98 -19.12
C LEU A 36 3.73 -3.02 -20.03
N THR A 37 3.06 -2.60 -21.09
CA THR A 37 3.54 -1.58 -22.02
C THR A 37 2.98 -0.21 -21.66
N ILE A 38 3.66 0.85 -22.10
CA ILE A 38 3.14 2.22 -21.95
C ILE A 38 1.80 2.41 -22.67
N ASP A 39 1.53 1.62 -23.72
CA ASP A 39 0.29 1.69 -24.50
C ASP A 39 -0.88 1.18 -23.66
N GLU A 40 -0.71 0.04 -22.99
CA GLU A 40 -1.69 -0.49 -22.06
C GLU A 40 -1.93 0.44 -20.87
N LEU A 41 -0.86 1.01 -20.29
CA LEU A 41 -0.97 1.98 -19.21
C LEU A 41 -1.73 3.24 -19.67
N SER A 42 -1.47 3.71 -20.89
CA SER A 42 -2.18 4.86 -21.48
C SER A 42 -3.67 4.59 -21.61
N LEU A 43 -4.05 3.40 -22.08
CA LEU A 43 -5.44 2.96 -22.17
C LEU A 43 -6.11 2.90 -20.79
N MET A 44 -5.42 2.36 -19.78
CA MET A 44 -5.93 2.28 -18.41
C MET A 44 -6.16 3.65 -17.76
N MET A 45 -5.39 4.66 -18.17
CA MET A 45 -5.56 6.07 -17.78
C MET A 45 -6.56 6.83 -18.68
N SER A 46 -7.14 6.17 -19.69
CA SER A 46 -8.00 6.79 -20.70
C SER A 46 -7.32 7.97 -21.41
N LYS A 47 -6.05 7.78 -21.80
CA LYS A 47 -5.22 8.74 -22.54
C LYS A 47 -4.59 8.09 -23.77
N SER A 48 -4.26 8.93 -24.74
CA SER A 48 -3.45 8.49 -25.87
C SER A 48 -1.98 8.34 -25.45
N LYS A 49 -1.23 7.47 -26.14
CA LYS A 49 0.21 7.29 -25.94
C LYS A 49 0.97 8.62 -26.05
N SER A 50 0.64 9.45 -27.05
CA SER A 50 1.29 10.75 -27.25
C SER A 50 1.02 11.71 -26.11
N THR A 51 -0.20 11.72 -25.57
CA THR A 51 -0.56 12.50 -24.39
C THR A 51 0.19 12.03 -23.15
N VAL A 52 0.36 10.72 -22.94
CA VAL A 52 1.13 10.22 -21.79
C VAL A 52 2.60 10.65 -21.89
N TYR A 53 3.22 10.56 -23.07
CA TYR A 53 4.61 11.00 -23.27
C TYR A 53 4.86 12.51 -23.11
N GLU A 54 3.81 13.34 -23.17
CA GLU A 54 3.93 14.78 -22.88
C GLU A 54 4.10 15.06 -21.38
N TYR A 55 3.63 14.14 -20.54
CA TYR A 55 3.67 14.25 -19.10
C TYR A 55 4.76 13.34 -18.52
N PHE A 56 4.84 12.08 -18.92
CA PHE A 56 5.75 11.07 -18.39
C PHE A 56 6.92 10.79 -19.35
N GLN A 57 8.12 10.65 -18.79
CA GLN A 57 9.36 10.36 -19.51
C GLN A 57 9.50 8.88 -19.84
N SER A 58 8.95 8.01 -19.01
CA SER A 58 9.10 6.56 -19.11
C SER A 58 7.93 5.82 -18.46
N LYS A 59 7.85 4.50 -18.71
CA LYS A 59 6.98 3.59 -17.95
C LYS A 59 7.30 3.68 -16.46
N ASP A 60 8.58 3.74 -16.11
CA ASP A 60 9.05 3.79 -14.73
C ASP A 60 8.51 5.01 -13.99
N GLU A 61 8.46 6.19 -14.62
CA GLU A 61 7.87 7.37 -13.99
C GLU A 61 6.36 7.19 -13.70
N VAL A 62 5.63 6.52 -14.59
CA VAL A 62 4.21 6.20 -14.39
C VAL A 62 4.05 5.26 -13.20
N ILE A 63 4.84 4.18 -13.16
CA ILE A 63 4.79 3.18 -12.07
C ILE A 63 5.20 3.81 -10.73
N GLU A 64 6.30 4.55 -10.70
CA GLU A 64 6.80 5.24 -9.50
C GLU A 64 5.77 6.21 -8.92
N LEU A 65 5.09 6.98 -9.78
CA LEU A 65 4.06 7.90 -9.33
C LEU A 65 2.78 7.17 -8.91
N ALA A 66 2.40 6.09 -9.61
CA ALA A 66 1.25 5.27 -9.25
C ALA A 66 1.43 4.65 -7.85
N VAL A 67 2.63 4.13 -7.56
CA VAL A 67 2.99 3.64 -6.24
C VAL A 67 2.92 4.75 -5.20
N GLU A 68 3.50 5.92 -5.47
CA GLU A 68 3.44 7.06 -4.53
C GLU A 68 1.99 7.48 -4.22
N VAL A 69 1.13 7.56 -5.23
CA VAL A 69 -0.29 7.89 -5.06
C VAL A 69 -1.03 6.81 -4.28
N HIS A 70 -0.71 5.53 -4.50
CA HIS A 70 -1.29 4.44 -3.71
C HIS A 70 -0.89 4.52 -2.24
N LEU A 71 0.39 4.77 -1.96
CA LEU A 71 0.87 4.98 -0.59
C LEU A 71 0.27 6.24 0.05
N ASP A 72 0.15 7.34 -0.70
CA ASP A 72 -0.52 8.59 -0.26
C ASP A 72 -1.95 8.31 0.25
N ASN A 73 -2.70 7.44 -0.43
CA ASN A 73 -4.06 7.08 -0.01
C ASN A 73 -4.09 6.32 1.32
N LEU A 74 -3.00 5.63 1.67
CA LEU A 74 -2.86 4.91 2.93
C LEU A 74 -2.31 5.79 4.06
N ARG A 75 -1.74 6.98 3.76
CA ARG A 75 -1.16 7.89 4.77
C ARG A 75 -2.17 8.53 5.73
N ILE A 76 -3.45 8.17 5.65
CA ILE A 76 -4.44 8.47 6.69
C ILE A 76 -4.26 7.57 7.94
N TYR A 77 -3.56 6.44 7.82
CA TYR A 77 -3.39 5.47 8.89
C TYR A 77 -2.91 6.04 10.25
N PRO A 78 -2.06 7.09 10.34
CA PRO A 78 -1.59 7.59 11.64
C PRO A 78 -2.74 8.12 12.51
N VAL A 79 -3.82 8.60 11.89
CA VAL A 79 -5.04 9.01 12.60
C VAL A 79 -5.72 7.82 13.28
N LEU A 80 -5.63 6.64 12.68
CA LEU A 80 -6.18 5.37 13.17
C LEU A 80 -5.28 4.68 14.20
N LEU A 81 -4.09 5.22 14.47
CA LEU A 81 -3.18 4.74 15.53
C LEU A 81 -3.00 5.78 16.66
N LYS A 82 -3.87 6.80 16.72
CA LYS A 82 -3.84 7.79 17.82
C LYS A 82 -4.29 7.15 19.13
N ASN A 83 -3.48 7.28 20.17
CA ASN A 83 -3.74 6.65 21.46
C ASN A 83 -4.98 7.16 22.20
N ASP A 84 -5.53 8.33 21.87
CA ASP A 84 -6.57 8.98 22.67
C ASP A 84 -8.01 8.57 22.26
N HIS A 85 -8.16 7.51 21.47
CA HIS A 85 -9.48 7.01 21.08
C HIS A 85 -10.17 6.29 22.24
N PRO A 86 -11.49 6.50 22.46
CA PRO A 86 -12.25 5.82 23.52
C PRO A 86 -12.34 4.30 23.32
N ASP A 87 -12.25 3.85 22.06
CA ASP A 87 -12.24 2.43 21.70
C ASP A 87 -10.99 2.12 20.86
N PRO A 88 -9.86 1.77 21.51
CA PRO A 88 -8.61 1.48 20.80
C PRO A 88 -8.70 0.19 19.96
N VAL A 89 -9.57 -0.75 20.30
CA VAL A 89 -9.75 -2.01 19.54
C VAL A 89 -10.45 -1.72 18.22
N GLN A 90 -11.54 -0.95 18.25
CA GLN A 90 -12.24 -0.53 17.04
C GLN A 90 -11.35 0.32 16.14
N GLN A 91 -10.59 1.25 16.72
CA GLN A 91 -9.64 2.07 15.97
C GLN A 91 -8.57 1.22 15.28
N TYR A 92 -8.05 0.21 15.99
CA TYR A 92 -7.08 -0.72 15.44
C TYR A 92 -7.67 -1.61 14.33
N ARG A 93 -8.94 -2.00 14.46
CA ARG A 93 -9.67 -2.71 13.40
C ARG A 93 -9.73 -1.88 12.12
N GLU A 94 -10.08 -0.60 12.21
CA GLU A 94 -10.12 0.30 11.07
C GLU A 94 -8.75 0.48 10.42
N PHE A 95 -7.71 0.64 11.24
CA PHE A 95 -6.33 0.65 10.79
C PHE A 95 -5.99 -0.62 10.00
N LEU A 96 -6.25 -1.80 10.56
CA LEU A 96 -5.89 -3.07 9.91
C LEU A 96 -6.68 -3.27 8.62
N MET A 97 -7.97 -2.92 8.61
CA MET A 97 -8.82 -2.97 7.43
C MET A 97 -8.30 -2.05 6.31
N LEU A 98 -7.83 -0.85 6.64
CA LEU A 98 -7.21 0.06 5.67
C LEU A 98 -5.96 -0.58 5.04
N MET A 99 -5.10 -1.16 5.87
CA MET A 99 -3.86 -1.80 5.41
C MET A 99 -4.13 -3.04 4.54
N CYS A 100 -5.06 -3.90 4.96
CA CYS A 100 -5.50 -5.07 4.19
C CYS A 100 -6.10 -4.67 2.84
N LYS A 101 -6.97 -3.65 2.79
CA LYS A 101 -7.52 -3.10 1.53
C LYS A 101 -6.41 -2.58 0.61
N GLY A 102 -5.38 -1.97 1.17
CA GLY A 102 -4.23 -1.48 0.42
C GLY A 102 -3.34 -2.57 -0.16
N ALA A 103 -3.33 -3.76 0.45
CA ALA A 103 -2.53 -4.92 0.02
C ALA A 103 -3.32 -5.95 -0.81
N HIS A 104 -4.65 -5.94 -0.70
CA HIS A 104 -5.51 -6.95 -1.29
C HIS A 104 -5.39 -6.99 -2.81
N GLY A 105 -5.16 -8.18 -3.36
CA GLY A 105 -5.04 -8.43 -4.80
C GLY A 105 -3.67 -8.12 -5.40
N ILE A 106 -2.71 -7.62 -4.60
CA ILE A 106 -1.33 -7.44 -5.06
C ILE A 106 -0.64 -8.79 -5.15
N LYS A 107 -0.36 -9.28 -6.37
CA LYS A 107 0.33 -10.57 -6.55
C LYS A 107 1.79 -10.49 -6.08
N ALA A 108 2.31 -11.62 -5.59
CA ALA A 108 3.73 -11.75 -5.25
C ALA A 108 4.67 -11.37 -6.41
N SER A 109 4.35 -11.79 -7.65
CA SER A 109 5.14 -11.43 -8.84
C SER A 109 5.16 -9.93 -9.11
N PHE A 110 4.09 -9.20 -8.79
CA PHE A 110 4.04 -7.74 -8.90
C PHE A 110 5.01 -7.07 -7.92
N LEU A 111 5.09 -7.57 -6.68
CA LEU A 111 6.02 -7.06 -5.67
C LEU A 111 7.47 -7.40 -6.02
N GLU A 112 7.73 -8.60 -6.54
CA GLU A 112 9.04 -9.02 -7.03
C GLU A 112 9.50 -8.13 -8.18
N ASP A 113 8.62 -7.87 -9.15
CA ASP A 113 8.88 -6.94 -10.26
C ASP A 113 9.21 -5.53 -9.74
N LEU A 114 8.44 -4.99 -8.80
CA LEU A 114 8.72 -3.70 -8.18
C LEU A 114 10.10 -3.67 -7.53
N LYS A 115 10.48 -4.73 -6.81
CA LYS A 115 11.75 -4.84 -6.12
C LYS A 115 12.93 -4.92 -7.09
N LEU A 116 12.81 -5.69 -8.17
CA LEU A 116 13.89 -5.96 -9.13
C LEU A 116 14.03 -4.86 -10.19
N VAL A 117 12.92 -4.36 -10.72
CA VAL A 117 12.89 -3.47 -11.89
C VAL A 117 12.68 -2.01 -11.49
N TYR A 118 11.99 -1.73 -10.38
CA TYR A 118 11.64 -0.36 -9.95
C TYR A 118 12.17 -0.06 -8.54
N PRO A 119 13.50 -0.10 -8.30
CA PRO A 119 14.09 0.00 -6.97
C PRO A 119 13.72 1.29 -6.22
N LYS A 120 13.45 2.38 -6.94
CA LYS A 120 12.97 3.64 -6.35
C LYS A 120 11.53 3.56 -5.85
N ALA A 121 10.64 2.89 -6.59
CA ALA A 121 9.29 2.61 -6.12
C ALA A 121 9.31 1.66 -4.91
N TRP A 122 10.13 0.60 -4.99
CA TRP A 122 10.31 -0.33 -3.87
C TRP A 122 10.86 0.32 -2.61
N SER A 123 11.81 1.25 -2.75
CA SER A 123 12.36 2.01 -1.61
C SER A 123 11.27 2.81 -0.89
N ARG A 124 10.34 3.43 -1.63
CA ARG A 124 9.19 4.15 -1.05
C ARG A 124 8.25 3.22 -0.29
N ILE A 125 7.94 2.05 -0.85
CA ILE A 125 7.13 1.03 -0.18
C ILE A 125 7.81 0.58 1.11
N SER A 126 9.11 0.27 1.04
CA SER A 126 9.89 -0.20 2.20
C SER A 126 9.91 0.85 3.32
N GLN A 127 10.15 2.11 2.99
CA GLN A 127 10.14 3.21 3.97
C GLN A 127 8.76 3.40 4.61
N PHE A 128 7.69 3.35 3.81
CA PHE A 128 6.32 3.42 4.30
C PHE A 128 6.01 2.26 5.27
N LEU A 129 6.35 1.03 4.90
CA LEU A 129 6.11 -0.16 5.74
C LEU A 129 6.90 -0.08 7.07
N LEU A 130 8.17 0.36 7.03
CA LEU A 130 8.96 0.58 8.25
C LEU A 130 8.31 1.60 9.18
N GLN A 131 7.73 2.68 8.63
CA GLN A 131 7.01 3.68 9.41
C GLN A 131 5.74 3.09 10.05
N VAL A 132 4.95 2.34 9.28
CA VAL A 132 3.73 1.67 9.79
C VAL A 132 4.07 0.71 10.94
N ILE A 133 5.12 -0.11 10.80
CA ILE A 133 5.55 -1.04 11.86
C ILE A 133 5.97 -0.28 13.12
N SER A 134 6.70 0.82 12.95
CA SER A 134 7.13 1.68 14.06
C SER A 134 5.92 2.29 14.79
N ASP A 135 4.95 2.80 14.05
CA ASP A 135 3.75 3.43 14.62
C ASP A 135 2.84 2.42 15.31
N GLN A 136 2.66 1.22 14.74
CA GLN A 136 1.96 0.11 15.40
C GLN A 136 2.63 -0.29 16.71
N LYS A 137 3.96 -0.40 16.72
CA LYS A 137 4.71 -0.73 17.94
C LYS A 137 4.45 0.31 19.03
N ASN A 138 4.45 1.60 18.67
CA ASN A 138 4.14 2.67 19.59
C ASN A 138 2.70 2.58 20.10
N PHE A 139 1.72 2.27 19.22
CA PHE A 139 0.34 2.05 19.62
C PHE A 139 0.21 0.97 20.71
N TYR A 140 0.86 -0.18 20.52
CA TYR A 140 0.86 -1.25 21.52
C TYR A 140 1.51 -0.85 22.84
N LEU A 141 2.70 -0.26 22.80
CA LEU A 141 3.41 0.18 24.01
C LEU A 141 2.60 1.19 24.82
N ASN A 142 1.91 2.11 24.15
CA ASN A 142 1.05 3.09 24.82
C ASN A 142 -0.21 2.43 25.41
N GLY A 143 -0.84 1.49 24.70
CA GLY A 143 -1.97 0.74 25.23
C GLY A 143 -1.60 -0.11 26.46
N MET A 144 -0.42 -0.72 26.45
CA MET A 144 0.14 -1.44 27.61
C MET A 144 0.36 -0.51 28.79
N LYS A 145 1.01 0.64 28.56
CA LYS A 145 1.26 1.66 29.60
C LYS A 145 -0.02 2.18 30.25
N ARG A 146 -1.12 2.22 29.50
CA ARG A 146 -2.44 2.66 29.97
C ARG A 146 -3.25 1.55 30.66
N GLY A 147 -2.75 0.32 30.69
CA GLY A 147 -3.48 -0.84 31.20
C GLY A 147 -4.65 -1.27 30.32
N VAL A 148 -4.64 -0.89 29.03
CA VAL A 148 -5.64 -1.32 28.05
C VAL A 148 -5.26 -2.69 27.48
N PHE A 149 -3.96 -2.90 27.23
CA PHE A 149 -3.42 -4.15 26.69
C PHE A 149 -2.54 -4.86 27.71
N GLN A 150 -2.53 -6.19 27.65
CA GLN A 150 -1.59 -7.04 28.38
C GLN A 150 -0.14 -6.72 27.99
N GLU A 151 0.79 -6.83 28.94
CA GLU A 151 2.22 -6.67 28.68
C GLU A 151 2.77 -7.85 27.88
N VAL A 152 2.91 -7.64 26.57
CA VAL A 152 3.49 -8.62 25.63
C VAL A 152 4.49 -7.93 24.71
N SER A 153 5.24 -8.71 23.92
CA SER A 153 6.21 -8.14 22.98
C SER A 153 5.52 -7.33 21.88
N ALA A 154 5.57 -6.00 21.98
CA ALA A 154 5.06 -5.09 20.94
C ALA A 154 5.76 -5.30 19.58
N THR A 155 7.02 -5.75 19.59
CA THR A 155 7.75 -6.14 18.37
C THR A 155 7.13 -7.39 17.75
N LEU A 156 6.80 -8.41 18.55
CA LEU A 156 6.16 -9.62 18.03
C LEU A 156 4.80 -9.29 17.42
N LEU A 157 3.98 -8.50 18.12
CA LEU A 157 2.67 -8.09 17.63
C LEU A 157 2.75 -7.37 16.28
N SER A 158 3.62 -6.36 16.15
CA SER A 158 3.75 -5.61 14.89
C SER A 158 4.35 -6.44 13.74
N GLN A 159 5.19 -7.44 14.03
CA GLN A 159 5.65 -8.39 13.01
C GLN A 159 4.53 -9.33 12.56
N LEU A 160 3.70 -9.83 13.48
CA LEU A 160 2.53 -10.64 13.12
C LEU A 160 1.55 -9.85 12.24
N ASP A 161 1.32 -8.58 12.57
CA ASP A 161 0.49 -7.69 11.75
C ASP A 161 1.08 -7.49 10.35
N TYR A 162 2.40 -7.27 10.28
CA TYR A 162 3.10 -7.12 9.02
C TYR A 162 2.93 -8.37 8.15
N HIS A 163 3.16 -9.57 8.68
CA HIS A 163 3.02 -10.81 7.91
C HIS A 163 1.57 -11.08 7.50
N PHE A 164 0.61 -10.77 8.38
CA PHE A 164 -0.82 -10.87 8.04
C PHE A 164 -1.18 -9.94 6.87
N VAL A 165 -0.79 -8.66 6.91
CA VAL A 165 -1.10 -7.71 5.84
C VAL A 165 -0.28 -8.00 4.56
N PHE A 166 1.02 -8.22 4.69
CA PHE A 166 1.93 -8.22 3.54
C PHE A 166 2.06 -9.60 2.88
N ASP A 167 1.98 -10.69 3.62
CA ASP A 167 2.16 -12.04 3.05
C ASP A 167 0.82 -12.75 2.83
N ILE A 168 -0.12 -12.64 3.78
CA ILE A 168 -1.41 -13.31 3.69
C ILE A 168 -2.36 -12.52 2.76
N MET A 169 -2.59 -11.22 3.01
CA MET A 169 -3.53 -10.45 2.17
C MET A 169 -3.03 -10.21 0.73
N ALA A 170 -1.71 -10.13 0.53
CA ALA A 170 -1.13 -10.07 -0.81
C ALA A 170 -1.22 -11.43 -1.54
N ASN A 171 -1.52 -12.53 -0.85
CA ASN A 171 -1.69 -13.84 -1.47
C ASN A 171 -3.15 -14.30 -1.48
N SER A 172 -4.03 -13.47 -2.05
CA SER A 172 -5.48 -13.72 -2.09
C SER A 172 -5.87 -15.06 -2.75
N LYS A 173 -4.99 -15.66 -3.56
CA LYS A 173 -5.23 -16.96 -4.20
C LYS A 173 -5.32 -18.13 -3.23
N LEU A 174 -4.71 -18.03 -2.05
CA LEU A 174 -4.74 -19.10 -1.03
C LEU A 174 -6.04 -19.09 -0.22
N TYR A 175 -6.83 -18.01 -0.28
CA TYR A 175 -7.99 -17.76 0.59
C TYR A 175 -9.25 -17.43 -0.23
N GLN A 176 -9.53 -18.22 -1.27
CA GLN A 176 -10.61 -17.93 -2.24
C GLN A 176 -12.01 -18.08 -1.65
N ASP A 177 -12.16 -18.89 -0.60
CA ASP A 177 -13.43 -19.16 0.07
C ASP A 177 -13.72 -18.18 1.22
N GLU A 178 -12.78 -17.29 1.54
CA GLU A 178 -12.88 -16.35 2.65
C GLU A 178 -12.87 -14.91 2.15
N THR A 179 -13.70 -14.05 2.76
CA THR A 179 -13.64 -12.62 2.46
C THR A 179 -12.52 -11.98 3.27
N MET A 180 -11.84 -10.98 2.71
CA MET A 180 -10.85 -10.18 3.44
C MET A 180 -11.40 -9.63 4.76
N GLU A 181 -12.68 -9.24 4.77
CA GLU A 181 -13.34 -8.77 5.99
C GLU A 181 -13.43 -9.86 7.06
N GLN A 182 -13.85 -11.07 6.68
CA GLN A 182 -13.90 -12.23 7.59
C GLN A 182 -12.51 -12.55 8.15
N MET A 183 -11.50 -12.63 7.28
CA MET A 183 -10.11 -12.90 7.70
C MET A 183 -9.58 -11.87 8.69
N VAL A 184 -9.86 -10.58 8.45
CA VAL A 184 -9.49 -9.50 9.38
C VAL A 184 -10.25 -9.65 10.70
N GLN A 185 -11.54 -9.99 10.67
CA GLN A 185 -12.31 -10.22 11.88
C GLN A 185 -11.76 -11.37 12.71
N ASP A 186 -11.46 -12.51 12.09
CA ASP A 186 -10.94 -13.70 12.78
C ASP A 186 -9.54 -13.46 13.34
N TYR A 187 -8.66 -12.82 12.56
CA TYR A 187 -7.33 -12.44 13.03
C TYR A 187 -7.40 -11.53 14.27
N LEU A 188 -8.26 -10.51 14.23
CA LEU A 188 -8.43 -9.58 15.34
C LEU A 188 -9.09 -10.23 16.55
N HIS A 189 -10.01 -11.18 16.34
CA HIS A 189 -10.65 -11.93 17.40
C HIS A 189 -9.60 -12.74 18.18
N VAL A 190 -8.86 -13.61 17.50
CA VAL A 190 -7.79 -14.42 18.11
C VAL A 190 -6.76 -13.54 18.82
N LYS A 191 -6.43 -12.39 18.22
CA LYS A 191 -5.45 -11.45 18.79
C LYS A 191 -5.95 -10.75 20.05
N PHE A 192 -7.14 -10.15 20.00
CA PHE A 192 -7.63 -9.30 21.09
C PHE A 192 -8.26 -10.09 22.23
N GLU A 193 -8.74 -11.31 22.00
CA GLU A 193 -9.17 -12.22 23.08
C GLU A 193 -8.04 -12.48 24.09
N GLY A 194 -6.79 -12.62 23.62
CA GLY A 194 -5.63 -12.79 24.49
C GLY A 194 -4.93 -11.49 24.92
N LEU A 195 -5.24 -10.36 24.29
CA LEU A 195 -4.50 -9.10 24.45
C LEU A 195 -5.21 -8.06 25.33
N VAL A 196 -6.54 -8.06 25.39
CA VAL A 196 -7.31 -7.08 26.18
C VAL A 196 -7.40 -7.54 27.65
N ILE A 197 -7.22 -6.60 28.59
CA ILE A 197 -7.47 -6.86 30.01
C ILE A 197 -8.98 -6.78 30.26
N SER A 198 -9.57 -7.87 30.77
CA SER A 198 -10.99 -8.00 31.13
C SER A 198 -11.35 -7.27 32.42
#